data_AF-A0A3B9DTF3-F1
#
_entry.id   AF-A0A3B9DTF3-F1
#
_cell.length_a   1.000
_cell.length_b   1.000
_cell.length_c   1.000
_cell.angle_alpha   90.00
_cell.angle_beta   90.00
_cell.angle_gamma   90.00
#
_symmetry.space_group_name_H-M   'P 1'
#
loop_
_entity.id
_entity.type
_entity.pdbx_description
1 polymer ?
#
loop_
_entity_poly.entity_id
_entity_poly.type
_entity_poly.pdbx_seq_one_letter_code
_entity_poly.pdbx_strand_id
1 'polypeptide(L)'
;MKISLLLFALGLGWTATTLPASLVAQEETPQNTAIEPKSFELSLAPGVQLRDADSAIRILRLGIYNKNASVQGLDIGLINQTTEGVSKGFQVGLVGLTEGDFVGWQNSVVGIVKGEFNGLQTGLLYNEINNGEAVQIGIFNRARDISGLQLGIVNWATNMEGIQIGLINIISGKESLQFLPIVNWSF
;
A
#
# COMPACT_ATOMS: atom_id res chain seq x y z
N MET A 1 -1.11 29.82 6.81
CA MET A 1 -1.76 31.13 6.92
C MET A 1 -0.65 32.17 7.12
N LYS A 2 -0.33 32.92 6.06
CA LYS A 2 0.84 33.81 5.96
C LYS A 2 0.47 35.22 6.45
N ILE A 3 1.09 35.68 7.54
CA ILE A 3 1.10 37.09 7.95
C ILE A 3 2.47 37.37 8.56
N SER A 4 3.35 38.02 7.82
CA SER A 4 4.25 39.07 8.31
C SER A 4 5.11 39.57 7.16
N LEU A 5 4.62 40.55 6.40
CA LEU A 5 5.47 41.37 5.54
C LEU A 5 4.76 42.69 5.28
N LEU A 6 4.78 43.59 6.26
CA LEU A 6 4.55 45.02 6.02
C LEU A 6 5.05 45.81 7.23
N LEU A 7 6.12 46.60 7.03
CA LEU A 7 6.49 47.86 7.69
C LEU A 7 8.01 47.98 7.80
N PHE A 8 8.63 48.67 6.83
CA PHE A 8 9.61 49.72 7.14
C PHE A 8 9.95 50.52 5.88
N ALA A 9 9.24 51.63 5.67
CA ALA A 9 9.61 52.66 4.71
C ALA A 9 9.22 54.02 5.26
N LEU A 10 10.08 54.62 6.09
CA LEU A 10 10.18 56.06 6.31
C LEU A 10 11.63 56.34 6.73
N GLY A 11 12.36 57.09 5.91
CA GLY A 11 13.79 57.35 6.09
C GLY A 11 14.10 58.26 7.27
N LEU A 12 15.28 58.04 7.86
CA LEU A 12 16.22 59.02 8.42
C LEU A 12 17.37 58.25 9.11
N GLY A 13 18.62 58.59 8.79
CA GLY A 13 19.81 58.27 9.61
C GLY A 13 20.51 56.92 9.34
N TRP A 14 21.73 56.98 8.80
CA TRP A 14 22.65 55.84 8.73
C TRP A 14 23.24 55.52 10.10
N THR A 15 23.05 54.28 10.57
CA THR A 15 24.11 53.40 11.11
C THR A 15 23.66 51.95 10.91
N ALA A 16 24.21 51.28 9.89
CA ALA A 16 24.05 49.83 9.76
C ALA A 16 24.82 49.16 10.89
N THR A 17 24.16 49.00 12.04
CA THR A 17 24.67 48.18 13.12
C THR A 17 24.43 46.76 12.65
N THR A 18 25.45 46.12 12.09
CA THR A 18 25.37 44.73 11.66
C THR A 18 25.00 43.91 12.89
N LEU A 19 23.79 43.35 12.91
CA LEU A 19 23.42 42.36 13.91
C LEU A 19 24.49 41.25 13.88
N PRO A 20 25.03 40.83 15.03
CA PRO A 20 25.98 39.72 15.07
C PRO A 20 25.33 38.51 14.40
N ALA A 21 26.09 37.79 13.56
CA ALA A 21 25.61 36.65 12.79
C ALA A 21 24.94 35.55 13.66
N SER A 22 25.16 35.58 14.98
CA SER A 22 24.52 34.71 15.97
C SER A 22 23.03 34.99 16.23
N LEU A 23 22.48 36.12 15.74
CA LEU A 23 21.06 36.49 15.89
C LEU A 23 20.25 36.29 14.61
N VAL A 24 20.88 35.84 13.52
CA VAL A 24 20.15 35.30 12.39
C VAL A 24 19.55 33.98 12.87
N ALA A 25 18.23 33.94 13.05
CA ALA A 25 17.51 32.72 13.37
C ALA A 25 17.97 31.62 12.41
N GLN A 26 18.56 30.56 12.96
CA GLN A 26 18.79 29.34 12.20
C GLN A 26 17.39 28.84 11.82
N GLU A 27 17.05 28.90 10.53
CA GLU A 27 15.96 28.07 10.02
C GLU A 27 16.37 26.63 10.31
N GLU A 28 15.79 26.04 11.35
CA GLU A 28 15.87 24.60 11.56
C GLU A 28 15.24 23.96 10.33
N THR A 29 16.08 23.54 9.38
CA THR A 29 15.67 22.66 8.29
C THR A 29 14.91 21.51 8.94
N PRO A 30 13.64 21.24 8.60
CA PRO A 30 12.90 20.16 9.21
C PRO A 30 13.76 18.90 9.08
N GLN A 31 14.22 18.34 10.19
CA GLN A 31 14.83 17.03 10.17
C GLN A 31 13.72 16.09 9.68
N ASN A 32 13.80 15.71 8.41
CA ASN A 32 13.00 14.64 7.87
C ASN A 32 13.51 13.35 8.54
N THR A 33 13.05 13.11 9.77
CA THR A 33 13.37 11.90 10.51
C THR A 33 12.59 10.77 9.85
N ALA A 34 13.13 10.25 8.74
CA ALA A 34 12.64 9.02 8.15
C ALA A 34 12.64 7.98 9.28
N ILE A 35 11.46 7.47 9.64
CA ILE A 35 11.32 6.50 10.72
C ILE A 35 12.10 5.25 10.30
N GLU A 36 13.21 5.00 10.97
CA GLU A 36 14.08 3.84 10.71
C GLU A 36 13.27 2.53 10.87
N PRO A 37 13.15 1.72 9.80
CA PRO A 37 12.44 0.44 9.84
C PRO A 37 13.03 -0.51 10.87
N LYS A 38 12.17 -1.20 11.62
CA LYS A 38 12.57 -2.24 12.56
C LYS A 38 12.87 -3.53 11.81
N SER A 39 13.84 -4.31 12.29
CA SER A 39 14.24 -5.54 11.60
C SER A 39 13.16 -6.61 11.65
N PHE A 40 12.54 -6.83 12.82
CA PHE A 40 11.53 -7.86 13.03
C PHE A 40 10.41 -7.43 13.99
N GLU A 41 9.30 -8.15 13.92
CA GLU A 41 8.08 -7.98 14.71
C GLU A 41 7.54 -9.34 15.18
N LEU A 42 7.08 -9.39 16.44
CA LEU A 42 6.27 -10.49 16.98
C LEU A 42 4.97 -9.92 17.57
N SER A 43 3.83 -10.54 17.27
CA SER A 43 2.54 -10.07 17.78
C SER A 43 1.56 -11.20 18.14
N LEU A 44 0.71 -10.95 19.14
CA LEU A 44 -0.47 -11.76 19.41
C LEU A 44 -1.75 -11.05 18.96
N ALA A 45 -1.80 -9.73 19.18
CA ALA A 45 -2.91 -8.87 18.78
C ALA A 45 -2.42 -7.41 18.71
N PRO A 46 -3.18 -6.49 18.08
CA PRO A 46 -2.91 -5.07 18.18
C PRO A 46 -2.84 -4.62 19.65
N GLY A 47 -1.75 -3.95 20.03
CA GLY A 47 -1.46 -3.56 21.41
C GLY A 47 -0.74 -4.63 22.25
N VAL A 48 -0.59 -5.85 21.73
CA VAL A 48 0.25 -6.92 22.28
C VAL A 48 1.26 -7.33 21.19
N GLN A 49 2.16 -6.39 20.89
CA GLN A 49 3.18 -6.49 19.83
C GLN A 49 4.51 -5.87 20.30
N LEU A 50 5.63 -6.33 19.72
CA LEU A 50 6.97 -5.86 20.11
C LEU A 50 7.29 -4.46 19.58
N ARG A 51 6.76 -4.10 18.41
CA ARG A 51 6.91 -2.80 17.78
C ARG A 51 5.57 -2.07 17.76
N ASP A 52 5.59 -0.75 17.64
CA ASP A 52 4.38 0.03 17.51
C ASP A 52 3.68 -0.23 16.15
N ALA A 53 2.37 -0.03 16.11
CA ALA A 53 1.55 -0.36 14.95
C ALA A 53 1.80 0.55 13.72
N ASP A 54 2.50 1.65 13.91
CA ASP A 54 2.97 2.59 12.87
C ASP A 54 4.42 2.33 12.44
N SER A 55 5.11 1.35 13.05
CA SER A 55 6.47 0.99 12.67
C SER A 55 6.50 0.27 11.31
N ALA A 56 7.50 0.55 10.48
CA ALA A 56 7.81 -0.27 9.31
C ALA A 56 8.71 -1.46 9.72
N ILE A 57 8.46 -2.65 9.16
CA ILE A 57 9.25 -3.87 9.41
C ILE A 57 10.03 -4.27 8.16
N ARG A 58 11.30 -4.69 8.27
CA ARG A 58 12.19 -4.90 7.10
C ARG A 58 12.47 -6.35 6.72
N ILE A 59 12.45 -7.28 7.68
CA ILE A 59 12.91 -8.66 7.44
C ILE A 59 11.79 -9.67 7.70
N LEU A 60 11.26 -9.69 8.92
CA LEU A 60 10.31 -10.72 9.36
C LEU A 60 9.26 -10.15 10.30
N ARG A 61 7.99 -10.40 9.98
CA ARG A 61 6.87 -10.23 10.88
C ARG A 61 6.18 -11.56 11.10
N LEU A 62 5.97 -11.93 12.36
CA LEU A 62 5.32 -13.19 12.74
C LEU A 62 4.31 -12.95 13.86
N GLY A 63 3.09 -13.48 13.72
CA GLY A 63 2.11 -13.33 14.78
C GLY A 63 0.75 -13.93 14.49
N ILE A 64 -0.20 -13.72 15.40
CA ILE A 64 -1.60 -14.13 15.20
C ILE A 64 -2.35 -13.02 14.46
N TYR A 65 -2.39 -11.81 15.04
CA TYR A 65 -2.88 -10.62 14.38
C TYR A 65 -1.79 -9.54 14.39
N ASN A 66 -1.13 -9.43 13.24
CA ASN A 66 -0.09 -8.47 12.95
C ASN A 66 -0.67 -7.14 12.44
N LYS A 67 -0.17 -6.01 12.98
CA LYS A 67 -0.50 -4.66 12.49
C LYS A 67 0.71 -3.75 12.56
N ASN A 68 1.14 -3.24 11.41
CA ASN A 68 2.28 -2.33 11.25
C ASN A 68 2.02 -1.38 10.08
N ALA A 69 2.84 -0.33 9.90
CA ALA A 69 2.71 0.56 8.75
C ALA A 69 2.94 -0.22 7.44
N SER A 70 4.13 -0.81 7.28
CA SER A 70 4.51 -1.62 6.13
C SER A 70 5.42 -2.79 6.53
N VAL A 71 5.51 -3.80 5.67
CA VAL A 71 6.43 -4.93 5.85
C VAL A 71 7.22 -5.17 4.58
N GLN A 72 8.54 -5.26 4.73
CA GLN A 72 9.44 -5.80 3.72
C GLN A 72 9.93 -7.18 4.19
N GLY A 73 10.08 -8.13 3.28
CA GLY A 73 10.54 -9.49 3.58
C GLY A 73 9.40 -10.49 3.78
N LEU A 74 9.39 -11.18 4.92
CA LEU A 74 8.42 -12.23 5.25
C LEU A 74 7.35 -11.73 6.21
N ASP A 75 6.09 -11.92 5.88
CA ASP A 75 4.94 -11.52 6.68
C ASP A 75 4.02 -12.71 6.93
N ILE A 76 4.04 -13.25 8.15
CA ILE A 76 3.40 -14.51 8.50
C ILE A 76 2.42 -14.29 9.65
N GLY A 77 1.15 -14.64 9.46
CA GLY A 77 0.18 -14.63 10.54
C GLY A 77 -1.23 -15.01 10.12
N LEU A 78 -2.17 -15.12 11.07
CA LEU A 78 -3.56 -15.40 10.71
C LEU A 78 -4.22 -14.17 10.09
N ILE A 79 -3.97 -13.00 10.66
CA ILE A 79 -4.40 -11.70 10.14
C ILE A 79 -3.16 -10.82 9.98
N ASN A 80 -2.90 -10.40 8.76
CA ASN A 80 -1.80 -9.50 8.42
C ASN A 80 -2.38 -8.18 7.93
N GLN A 81 -2.13 -7.10 8.67
CA GLN A 81 -2.58 -5.75 8.31
C GLN A 81 -1.38 -4.80 8.12
N THR A 82 -1.35 -4.07 7.00
CA THR A 82 -0.40 -2.99 6.73
C THR A 82 -1.11 -1.71 6.37
N THR A 83 -0.95 -0.68 7.20
CA THR A 83 -1.81 0.51 7.15
C THR A 83 -1.39 1.58 6.14
N GLU A 84 -0.14 1.59 5.71
CA GLU A 84 0.40 2.62 4.82
C GLU A 84 1.74 2.23 4.16
N GLY A 85 2.26 3.10 3.29
CA GLY A 85 3.54 2.88 2.62
C GLY A 85 3.52 1.67 1.68
N VAL A 86 4.71 1.14 1.39
CA VAL A 86 4.89 0.03 0.44
C VAL A 86 5.33 -1.22 1.18
N SER A 87 4.48 -2.25 1.14
CA SER A 87 4.83 -3.59 1.60
C SER A 87 5.46 -4.38 0.46
N LYS A 88 6.54 -5.12 0.73
CA LYS A 88 7.27 -5.85 -0.31
C LYS A 88 7.75 -7.21 0.16
N GLY A 89 7.32 -8.29 -0.50
CA GLY A 89 7.86 -9.62 -0.24
C GLY A 89 6.79 -10.71 -0.28
N PHE A 90 6.86 -11.64 0.68
CA PHE A 90 5.95 -12.78 0.77
C PHE A 90 5.10 -12.67 2.02
N GLN A 91 3.79 -12.50 1.83
CA GLN A 91 2.79 -12.46 2.88
C GLN A 91 1.96 -13.75 2.84
N VAL A 92 1.79 -14.41 3.99
CA VAL A 92 0.95 -15.61 4.13
C VAL A 92 0.04 -15.51 5.35
N GLY A 93 -1.25 -15.82 5.16
CA GLY A 93 -2.21 -15.84 6.27
C GLY A 93 -3.62 -16.30 5.92
N LEU A 94 -4.57 -16.12 6.85
CA LEU A 94 -5.98 -16.29 6.54
C LEU A 94 -6.55 -15.01 5.93
N VAL A 95 -6.20 -13.86 6.51
CA VAL A 95 -6.65 -12.54 6.06
C VAL A 95 -5.44 -11.65 5.81
N GLY A 96 -5.32 -11.14 4.59
CA GLY A 96 -4.34 -10.10 4.21
C GLY A 96 -5.06 -8.79 3.92
N LEU A 97 -4.76 -7.73 4.67
CA LEU A 97 -5.30 -6.39 4.48
C LEU A 97 -4.12 -5.43 4.27
N THR A 98 -3.97 -4.92 3.06
CA THR A 98 -2.97 -3.91 2.74
C THR A 98 -3.71 -2.63 2.37
N GLU A 99 -3.66 -1.63 3.25
CA GLU A 99 -4.20 -0.30 2.94
C GLU A 99 -3.30 0.48 1.98
N GLY A 100 -1.98 0.31 2.08
CA GLY A 100 -0.98 0.88 1.16
C GLY A 100 -0.72 0.01 -0.08
N ASP A 101 0.46 0.18 -0.66
CA ASP A 101 0.88 -0.55 -1.86
C ASP A 101 1.52 -1.89 -1.48
N PHE A 102 1.49 -2.84 -2.41
CA PHE A 102 2.09 -4.15 -2.21
C PHE A 102 2.83 -4.64 -3.46
N VAL A 103 4.06 -5.10 -3.27
CA VAL A 103 4.89 -5.69 -4.32
C VAL A 103 5.36 -7.09 -3.91
N GLY A 104 4.99 -8.11 -4.66
CA GLY A 104 5.45 -9.48 -4.42
C GLY A 104 4.32 -10.50 -4.41
N TRP A 105 4.33 -11.41 -3.44
CA TRP A 105 3.34 -12.48 -3.33
C TRP A 105 2.51 -12.35 -2.05
N GLN A 106 1.20 -12.11 -2.21
CA GLN A 106 0.22 -12.20 -1.13
C GLN A 106 -0.58 -13.52 -1.24
N ASN A 107 -0.36 -14.44 -0.30
CA ASN A 107 -1.09 -15.69 -0.17
C ASN A 107 -2.05 -15.64 1.03
N SER A 108 -3.36 -15.72 0.80
CA SER A 108 -4.34 -15.69 1.89
C SER A 108 -5.60 -16.50 1.59
N VAL A 109 -6.51 -16.63 2.57
CA VAL A 109 -7.87 -17.11 2.29
C VAL A 109 -8.70 -15.95 1.72
N VAL A 110 -8.55 -14.77 2.31
CA VAL A 110 -9.11 -13.49 1.85
C VAL A 110 -7.99 -12.45 1.80
N GLY A 111 -7.70 -11.94 0.61
CA GLY A 111 -6.67 -10.92 0.37
C GLY A 111 -7.26 -9.66 -0.22
N ILE A 112 -6.97 -8.50 0.37
CA ILE A 112 -7.44 -7.20 -0.09
C ILE A 112 -6.26 -6.22 -0.08
N VAL A 113 -6.00 -5.60 -1.24
CA VAL A 113 -5.01 -4.54 -1.40
C VAL A 113 -5.70 -3.29 -1.94
N LYS A 114 -5.69 -2.22 -1.16
CA LYS A 114 -6.35 -0.96 -1.50
C LYS A 114 -5.43 0.01 -2.26
N GLY A 115 -4.12 -0.07 -2.07
CA GLY A 115 -3.16 0.64 -2.90
C GLY A 115 -2.89 -0.07 -4.22
N GLU A 116 -1.74 0.25 -4.80
CA GLU A 116 -1.24 -0.39 -6.01
C GLU A 116 -0.67 -1.77 -5.70
N PHE A 117 -1.08 -2.77 -6.48
CA PHE A 117 -0.60 -4.14 -6.35
C PHE A 117 0.22 -4.56 -7.56
N ASN A 118 1.46 -4.98 -7.31
CA ASN A 118 2.35 -5.51 -8.34
C ASN A 118 2.86 -6.90 -7.96
N GLY A 119 2.31 -7.96 -8.55
CA GLY A 119 2.79 -9.33 -8.35
C GLY A 119 1.72 -10.43 -8.38
N LEU A 120 1.82 -11.40 -7.46
CA LEU A 120 0.98 -12.59 -7.40
C LEU A 120 0.05 -12.53 -6.18
N GLN A 121 -1.26 -12.60 -6.39
CA GLN A 121 -2.25 -12.67 -5.33
C GLN A 121 -2.95 -14.04 -5.38
N THR A 122 -2.67 -14.91 -4.42
CA THR A 122 -3.33 -16.22 -4.33
C THR A 122 -4.26 -16.25 -3.13
N GLY A 123 -5.54 -16.47 -3.41
CA GLY A 123 -6.64 -16.38 -2.46
C GLY A 123 -7.46 -17.66 -2.50
N LEU A 124 -7.74 -18.31 -1.37
CA LEU A 124 -8.64 -19.47 -1.40
C LEU A 124 -10.07 -19.04 -1.77
N LEU A 125 -10.59 -17.99 -1.13
CA LEU A 125 -11.97 -17.54 -1.30
C LEU A 125 -12.07 -16.25 -2.09
N TYR A 126 -11.27 -15.25 -1.75
CA TYR A 126 -11.44 -13.90 -2.26
C TYR A 126 -10.12 -13.15 -2.42
N ASN A 127 -9.90 -12.57 -3.58
CA ASN A 127 -8.82 -11.65 -3.90
C ASN A 127 -9.42 -10.34 -4.40
N GLU A 128 -8.96 -9.23 -3.83
CA GLU A 128 -9.27 -7.89 -4.32
C GLU A 128 -8.01 -7.05 -4.42
N ILE A 129 -7.86 -6.38 -5.56
CA ILE A 129 -6.95 -5.25 -5.72
C ILE A 129 -7.73 -4.06 -6.25
N ASN A 130 -7.27 -2.86 -5.91
CA ASN A 130 -7.77 -1.66 -6.55
C ASN A 130 -7.16 -1.50 -7.94
N ASN A 131 -5.84 -1.37 -8.02
CA ASN A 131 -5.14 -1.17 -9.28
C ASN A 131 -3.78 -1.89 -9.30
N GLY A 132 -3.28 -2.18 -10.50
CA GLY A 132 -1.89 -2.58 -10.73
C GLY A 132 -1.71 -3.78 -11.66
N GLU A 133 -0.49 -4.32 -11.68
CA GLU A 133 -0.09 -5.48 -12.49
C GLU A 133 -0.17 -6.75 -11.65
N ALA A 134 -1.11 -7.64 -11.98
CA ALA A 134 -1.39 -8.77 -11.11
C ALA A 134 -1.68 -10.08 -11.85
N VAL A 135 -1.22 -11.16 -11.22
CA VAL A 135 -1.79 -12.49 -11.41
C VAL A 135 -2.64 -12.80 -10.18
N GLN A 136 -3.96 -12.88 -10.34
CA GLN A 136 -4.88 -13.28 -9.27
C GLN A 136 -5.32 -14.72 -9.48
N ILE A 137 -5.20 -15.56 -8.44
CA ILE A 137 -5.64 -16.96 -8.46
C ILE A 137 -6.53 -17.21 -7.24
N GLY A 138 -7.78 -17.60 -7.46
CA GLY A 138 -8.72 -17.88 -6.37
C GLY A 138 -10.13 -18.18 -6.81
N ILE A 139 -11.04 -18.46 -5.85
CA ILE A 139 -12.46 -18.68 -6.20
C ILE A 139 -13.08 -17.41 -6.77
N PHE A 140 -12.89 -16.27 -6.11
CA PHE A 140 -13.37 -14.97 -6.56
C PHE A 140 -12.21 -13.99 -6.67
N ASN A 141 -11.98 -13.46 -7.86
CA ASN A 141 -10.98 -12.42 -8.11
C ASN A 141 -11.68 -11.12 -8.52
N ARG A 142 -11.29 -10.02 -7.88
CA ARG A 142 -11.80 -8.68 -8.16
C ARG A 142 -10.66 -7.70 -8.39
N ALA A 143 -10.82 -6.87 -9.40
CA ALA A 143 -10.00 -5.69 -9.60
C ALA A 143 -10.86 -4.51 -10.06
N ARG A 144 -10.42 -3.27 -9.79
CA ARG A 144 -10.93 -2.10 -10.52
C ARG A 144 -10.18 -1.97 -11.83
N ASP A 145 -8.87 -1.76 -11.78
CA ASP A 145 -8.01 -1.54 -12.95
C ASP A 145 -6.83 -2.51 -12.92
N ILE A 146 -6.83 -3.54 -13.77
CA ILE A 146 -5.81 -4.59 -13.73
C ILE A 146 -5.14 -4.78 -15.08
N SER A 147 -3.80 -4.84 -15.07
CA SER A 147 -3.04 -5.46 -16.16
C SER A 147 -2.58 -6.85 -15.73
N GLY A 148 -2.87 -7.89 -16.51
CA GLY A 148 -2.41 -9.25 -16.22
C GLY A 148 -3.46 -10.36 -16.33
N LEU A 149 -3.48 -11.28 -15.36
CA LEU A 149 -4.23 -12.54 -15.42
C LEU A 149 -5.13 -12.72 -14.20
N GLN A 150 -6.40 -13.03 -14.40
CA GLN A 150 -7.28 -13.53 -13.34
C GLN A 150 -7.67 -14.98 -13.64
N LEU A 151 -7.33 -15.90 -12.74
CA LEU A 151 -7.70 -17.32 -12.81
C LEU A 151 -8.58 -17.68 -11.63
N GLY A 152 -9.82 -18.08 -11.88
CA GLY A 152 -10.76 -18.37 -10.80
C GLY A 152 -12.09 -18.95 -11.23
N ILE A 153 -13.01 -19.11 -10.28
CA ILE A 153 -14.39 -19.48 -10.62
C ILE A 153 -15.12 -18.24 -11.14
N VAL A 154 -14.96 -17.12 -10.43
CA VAL A 154 -15.51 -15.82 -10.78
C VAL A 154 -14.39 -14.79 -10.87
N ASN A 155 -14.29 -14.12 -12.00
CA ASN A 155 -13.36 -13.02 -12.23
C ASN A 155 -14.16 -11.76 -12.57
N TRP A 156 -13.78 -10.65 -11.93
CA TRP A 156 -14.37 -9.34 -12.16
C TRP A 156 -13.28 -8.28 -12.26
N ALA A 157 -13.30 -7.51 -13.34
CA ALA A 157 -12.53 -6.28 -13.49
C ALA A 157 -13.46 -5.15 -13.96
N THR A 158 -13.20 -3.91 -13.52
CA THR A 158 -13.84 -2.75 -14.16
C THR A 158 -13.14 -2.50 -15.50
N ASN A 159 -11.83 -2.22 -15.46
CA ASN A 159 -10.98 -2.06 -16.62
C ASN A 159 -9.89 -3.12 -16.59
N MET A 160 -9.56 -3.68 -17.75
CA MET A 160 -8.55 -4.73 -17.86
C MET A 160 -7.71 -4.58 -19.12
N GLU A 161 -6.41 -4.85 -18.96
CA GLU A 161 -5.47 -5.17 -20.03
C GLU A 161 -4.90 -6.57 -19.75
N GLY A 162 -5.45 -7.61 -20.38
CA GLY A 162 -5.06 -8.99 -20.14
C GLY A 162 -6.18 -10.00 -20.31
N ILE A 163 -6.12 -11.09 -19.54
CA ILE A 163 -6.97 -12.28 -19.70
C ILE A 163 -7.61 -12.69 -18.37
N GLN A 164 -8.88 -13.08 -18.41
CA GLN A 164 -9.60 -13.77 -17.34
C GLN A 164 -9.91 -15.20 -17.78
N ILE A 165 -9.72 -16.18 -16.90
CA ILE A 165 -10.06 -17.59 -17.12
C ILE A 165 -10.89 -18.07 -15.92
N GLY A 166 -12.11 -18.50 -16.18
CA GLY A 166 -13.05 -18.92 -15.14
C GLY A 166 -14.46 -19.22 -15.63
N LEU A 167 -15.33 -19.73 -14.75
CA LEU A 167 -16.72 -20.02 -15.13
C LEU A 167 -17.50 -18.73 -15.45
N ILE A 168 -17.22 -17.66 -14.71
CA ILE A 168 -17.83 -16.34 -14.86
C ILE A 168 -16.73 -15.30 -14.98
N ASN A 169 -16.65 -14.58 -16.10
CA ASN A 169 -15.64 -13.56 -16.33
C ASN A 169 -16.30 -12.26 -16.77
N ILE A 170 -16.11 -11.19 -16.00
CA ILE A 170 -16.75 -9.89 -16.20
C ILE A 170 -15.67 -8.80 -16.33
N ILE A 171 -15.71 -8.06 -17.44
CA ILE A 171 -14.96 -6.84 -17.67
C ILE A 171 -15.99 -5.73 -17.96
N SER A 172 -16.41 -5.01 -16.93
CA SER A 172 -17.59 -4.12 -17.02
C SER A 172 -17.34 -2.81 -17.80
N GLY A 173 -16.09 -2.41 -17.96
CA GLY A 173 -15.68 -1.20 -18.70
C GLY A 173 -15.70 -1.36 -20.22
N LYS A 174 -15.94 -2.57 -20.74
CA LYS A 174 -16.09 -2.80 -22.18
C LYS A 174 -17.39 -2.25 -22.73
N GLU A 175 -17.34 -1.79 -23.99
CA GLU A 175 -18.55 -1.43 -24.75
C GLU A 175 -19.44 -2.63 -25.09
N SER A 176 -18.84 -3.80 -25.36
CA SER A 176 -19.57 -5.05 -25.66
C SER A 176 -18.83 -6.26 -25.08
N LEU A 177 -19.51 -7.41 -24.97
CA LEU A 177 -18.94 -8.65 -24.44
C LEU A 177 -18.37 -8.49 -23.01
N GLN A 178 -19.08 -7.72 -22.17
CA GLN A 178 -18.69 -7.50 -20.78
C GLN A 178 -18.60 -8.81 -20.00
N PHE A 179 -19.52 -9.75 -20.25
CA PHE A 179 -19.50 -11.09 -19.67
C PHE A 179 -19.17 -12.14 -20.73
N LEU A 180 -18.26 -13.05 -20.41
CA LEU A 180 -17.99 -14.27 -21.20
C LEU A 180 -17.77 -15.48 -20.27
N PRO A 181 -18.30 -16.66 -20.63
CA PRO A 181 -17.97 -17.90 -19.92
C PRO A 181 -16.57 -18.38 -20.33
N ILE A 182 -15.90 -19.10 -19.42
CA ILE A 182 -14.60 -19.77 -19.62
C ILE A 182 -13.41 -18.80 -19.79
N VAL A 183 -13.46 -17.88 -20.76
CA VAL A 183 -12.38 -16.91 -21.02
C VAL A 183 -12.96 -15.53 -21.39
N ASN A 184 -12.36 -14.46 -20.87
CA ASN A 184 -12.59 -13.07 -21.28
C ASN A 184 -11.25 -12.33 -21.39
N TRP A 185 -11.13 -11.30 -22.22
CA TRP A 185 -9.85 -10.60 -22.45
C TRP A 185 -10.05 -9.16 -22.93
N SER A 186 -9.08 -8.28 -22.72
CA SER A 186 -9.11 -6.89 -23.20
C SER A 186 -7.68 -6.41 -23.40
N PHE A 187 -7.38 -5.67 -24.48
CA PHE A 187 -6.05 -5.15 -24.82
C PHE A 187 -6.19 -3.77 -25.45
#